data_AF-A0A0Q7ZAA8-F1
#
_entry.id   AF-A0A0Q7ZAA8-F1
#
_cell.length_a   1.000
_cell.length_b   1.000
_cell.length_c   1.000
_cell.angle_alpha   90.00
_cell.angle_beta   90.00
_cell.angle_gamma   90.00
#
_symmetry.space_group_name_H-M   'P 1'
#
loop_
_entity.id
_entity.type
_entity.pdbx_description
1 polymer ?
#
loop_
_entity_poly.entity_id
_entity_poly.type
_entity_poly.pdbx_seq_one_letter_code
_entity_poly.pdbx_strand_id
1 'polypeptide(L)' 'MATVQIRNLDDDAYAVLKRRAAASGRSLQEFLRLTLERQAAEPTVEEALAAARADLAWTDVPPMADIVEAQRADRRR' A
#
# COMPACT_ATOMS: atom_id res chain seq x y z
N MET A 1 -2.06 4.08 18.60
CA MET A 1 -3.27 3.39 19.06
C MET A 1 -4.47 4.22 18.63
N ALA A 2 -5.30 3.69 17.74
CA ALA A 2 -6.54 4.31 17.29
C ALA A 2 -7.69 3.32 17.48
N THR A 3 -8.88 3.81 17.80
CA THR A 3 -10.09 3.00 17.97
C THR A 3 -11.11 3.42 16.93
N VAL A 4 -11.73 2.44 16.27
CA VAL A 4 -12.74 2.66 15.24
C VAL A 4 -14.05 2.03 15.71
N GLN A 5 -15.13 2.80 15.72
CA GLN A 5 -16.49 2.31 15.91
C GLN A 5 -17.20 2.30 14.55
N ILE A 6 -17.65 1.12 14.10
CA ILE A 6 -18.47 0.97 12.90
C ILE A 6 -19.94 0.92 13.34
N ARG A 7 -20.77 1.86 12.86
CA ARG A 7 -22.21 1.91 13.14
C ARG A 7 -23.00 1.47 11.91
N ASN A 8 -24.20 0.95 12.14
CA ASN A 8 -25.12 0.52 11.09
C ASN A 8 -24.48 -0.48 10.11
N LEU A 9 -23.68 -1.40 10.63
CA LEU A 9 -23.17 -2.50 9.83
C LEU A 9 -24.32 -3.45 9.52
N ASP A 10 -24.43 -3.83 8.26
CA ASP A 10 -25.40 -4.81 7.80
C ASP A 10 -25.26 -6.14 8.57
N ASP A 11 -26.39 -6.70 9.00
CA ASP A 11 -26.42 -7.89 9.88
C ASP A 11 -25.84 -9.13 9.18
N ASP A 12 -26.06 -9.27 7.88
CA ASP A 12 -25.50 -10.38 7.10
C ASP A 12 -23.98 -10.24 6.97
N ALA A 13 -23.50 -9.01 6.74
CA ALA A 13 -22.07 -8.72 6.75
C ALA A 13 -21.43 -9.03 8.10
N TYR A 14 -22.07 -8.63 9.21
CA TYR A 14 -21.61 -8.95 10.56
C TYR A 14 -21.52 -10.46 10.79
N ALA A 15 -22.56 -11.21 10.39
CA ALA A 15 -22.60 -12.66 10.54
C ALA A 15 -21.48 -13.36 9.74
N VAL A 16 -21.23 -12.93 8.50
CA VAL A 16 -20.14 -13.45 7.66
C VAL A 16 -18.78 -13.19 8.31
N LEU A 17 -18.54 -11.97 8.78
CA LEU A 17 -17.27 -11.58 9.41
C LEU A 17 -17.03 -12.34 10.71
N LYS A 18 -18.06 -12.52 11.54
CA LYS A 18 -18.00 -13.32 12.77
C LYS A 18 -17.65 -14.78 12.48
N ARG A 19 -18.28 -15.39 11.47
CA ARG A 19 -17.95 -16.77 11.05
C ARG A 19 -16.50 -16.89 10.58
N ARG A 20 -16.01 -15.95 9.78
CA ARG A 20 -14.61 -15.94 9.31
C ARG A 20 -13.61 -15.77 10.45
N ALA A 21 -13.90 -14.88 11.41
CA ALA A 21 -13.08 -14.70 12.59
C ALA A 21 -12.96 -16.00 13.39
N ALA A 22 -14.09 -16.66 13.68
CA ALA A 22 -14.13 -17.95 14.36
C ALA A 22 -13.36 -19.04 13.59
N ALA A 23 -13.54 -19.13 12.28
CA ALA A 23 -12.81 -20.08 11.43
C ALA A 23 -11.28 -19.86 11.45
N SER A 24 -10.84 -18.62 11.67
CA SER A 24 -9.42 -18.27 11.83
C SER A 24 -8.89 -18.40 13.26
N GLY A 25 -9.72 -18.82 14.22
CA GLY A 25 -9.35 -18.92 15.64
C GLY A 25 -9.12 -17.57 16.33
N ARG A 26 -9.70 -16.49 15.81
CA ARG A 26 -9.49 -15.11 16.28
C ARG A 26 -10.78 -14.50 16.82
N SER A 27 -10.63 -13.54 17.72
CA SER A 27 -11.75 -12.65 18.07
C SER A 27 -12.16 -11.81 16.86
N LEU A 28 -13.44 -11.41 16.79
CA LEU A 28 -13.91 -10.53 15.71
C LEU A 28 -13.11 -9.22 15.65
N GLN A 29 -12.82 -8.62 16.81
CA GLN A 29 -12.04 -7.39 16.89
C GLN A 29 -10.65 -7.56 16.25
N GLU A 30 -9.94 -8.64 16.60
CA GLU A 30 -8.62 -8.90 16.06
C GLU A 30 -8.65 -9.20 14.56
N PHE A 31 -9.62 -9.99 14.11
CA PHE A 31 -9.82 -10.29 12.69
C PHE A 31 -10.06 -9.02 11.86
N LEU A 32 -10.91 -8.11 12.36
CA LEU A 32 -11.18 -6.84 11.68
C LEU A 32 -9.97 -5.93 11.70
N ARG A 33 -9.25 -5.82 12.83
CA ARG A 33 -8.02 -5.02 12.92
C ARG A 33 -7.01 -5.44 11.86
N LEU A 34 -6.71 -6.74 11.77
CA LEU A 34 -5.76 -7.25 10.77
C LEU A 34 -6.24 -7.09 9.34
N THR A 35 -7.55 -7.14 9.12
CA THR A 35 -8.14 -6.92 7.80
C THR A 35 -7.99 -5.46 7.37
N LEU A 36 -8.24 -4.52 8.27
CA LEU A 36 -8.07 -3.09 8.02
C LEU A 36 -6.59 -2.72 7.87
N GLU A 37 -5.70 -3.28 8.70
CA GLU A 37 -4.25 -3.05 8.57
C GLU A 37 -3.72 -3.56 7.23
N ARG A 38 -4.18 -4.73 6.77
CA ARG A 38 -3.81 -5.25 5.45
C ARG A 38 -4.35 -4.37 4.32
N GLN A 39 -5.62 -3.95 4.42
CA GLN A 39 -6.20 -3.05 3.42
C GLN A 39 -5.46 -1.72 3.36
N ALA A 40 -5.05 -1.16 4.50
CA ALA A 40 -4.30 0.10 4.56
C ALA A 40 -2.85 -0.04 4.08
N ALA A 41 -2.26 -1.24 4.11
CA ALA A 41 -0.92 -1.49 3.61
C ALA A 41 -0.86 -1.58 2.08
N GLU A 42 -1.98 -1.89 1.42
CA GLU A 42 -2.08 -2.01 -0.02
C GLU A 42 -2.52 -0.66 -0.63
N PRO A 43 -1.65 0.03 -1.40
CA PRO A 43 -2.05 1.25 -2.07
C PRO A 43 -3.15 0.97 -3.09
N THR A 44 -4.11 1.86 -3.20
CA THR A 44 -5.06 1.85 -4.30
C THR A 44 -4.35 2.07 -5.64
N VAL A 45 -4.99 1.69 -6.75
CA VAL A 45 -4.44 1.91 -8.09
C VAL A 45 -4.18 3.40 -8.34
N GLU A 46 -5.11 4.24 -7.88
CA GLU A 46 -5.02 5.68 -7.97
C GLU A 46 -3.83 6.23 -7.17
N GLU A 47 -3.63 5.77 -5.93
CA GLU A 47 -2.49 6.16 -5.09
C GLU A 47 -1.17 5.69 -5.69
N ALA A 48 -1.11 4.46 -6.20
CA ALA A 48 0.08 3.93 -6.86
C ALA A 48 0.44 4.73 -8.12
N LEU A 49 -0.58 5.09 -8.92
CA LEU A 49 -0.39 5.89 -10.12
C LEU A 49 0.00 7.34 -9.79
N ALA A 50 -0.54 7.90 -8.71
CA ALA A 50 -0.14 9.22 -8.22
C ALA A 50 1.32 9.20 -7.73
N ALA A 51 1.72 8.17 -6.96
CA ALA A 51 3.09 7.98 -6.53
C ALA A 51 4.06 7.85 -7.72
N ALA A 52 3.74 7.01 -8.70
CA ALA A 52 4.55 6.84 -9.91
C ALA A 52 4.70 8.15 -10.70
N ARG A 53 3.64 8.97 -10.79
CA ARG A 53 3.72 10.30 -11.41
C ARG A 53 4.60 11.26 -10.61
N ALA A 54 4.53 11.24 -9.29
CA ALA A 54 5.39 12.05 -8.43
C ALA A 54 6.87 11.66 -8.59
N ASP A 55 7.16 10.35 -8.66
CA ASP A 55 8.50 9.83 -8.90
C ASP A 55 9.04 10.26 -10.28
N LEU A 56 8.21 10.20 -11.31
CA LEU A 56 8.57 10.68 -12.66
C LEU A 56 8.69 12.20 -12.75
N ALA A 57 8.03 12.95 -11.85
CA ALA A 57 8.14 14.39 -11.77
C ALA A 57 9.43 14.85 -11.05
N TRP A 58 10.16 13.94 -10.40
CA TRP A 58 11.49 14.21 -9.89
C TRP A 58 12.46 14.41 -11.07
N THR A 59 12.58 15.67 -11.51
CA THR A 59 13.24 16.07 -12.76
C THR A 59 14.72 16.40 -12.57
N ASP A 60 15.41 15.73 -11.64
CA ASP A 60 16.88 15.80 -11.55
C ASP A 60 17.52 14.61 -12.27
N VAL A 61 17.01 14.32 -13.48
CA VAL A 61 17.62 13.35 -14.36
C VAL A 61 18.74 14.06 -15.09
N PRO A 62 20.02 13.70 -14.87
CA PRO A 62 21.12 14.34 -15.58
C PRO A 62 20.92 14.16 -17.10
N PRO A 63 21.26 15.19 -17.89
CA PRO A 63 21.24 15.10 -19.34
C PRO A 63 21.88 13.80 -19.84
N MET A 64 21.33 13.21 -20.90
CA MET A 64 21.86 11.98 -21.50
C MET A 64 23.37 12.08 -21.80
N ALA A 65 23.86 13.28 -22.14
CA ALA A 65 25.27 13.55 -22.35
C ALA A 65 26.13 13.25 -21.11
N ASP A 66 25.69 13.67 -19.93
CA ASP A 66 26.42 13.47 -18.67
C ASP A 66 26.44 12.00 -18.27
N ILE A 67 25.34 11.27 -18.52
CA ILE A 67 25.24 9.82 -18.31
C ILE A 67 26.23 9.07 -19.22
N VAL A 68 26.29 9.44 -20.50
CA VAL A 68 27.20 8.82 -21.48
C VAL A 68 28.66 9.10 -21.14
N GLU A 69 29.00 10.32 -20.70
CA GLU A 69 30.36 10.65 -20.28
C GLU A 69 30.78 9.91 -19.02
N ALA A 70 29.89 9.76 -18.02
CA ALA A 70 30.16 8.94 -16.85
C ALA A 70 30.47 7.48 -17.22
N GLN A 71 29.70 6.88 -18.14
CA GLN A 71 29.98 5.51 -18.62
C GLN A 71 31.30 5.40 -19.39
N ARG A 72 31.67 6.41 -20.17
CA ARG A 72 32.94 6.44 -20.90
C ARG A 72 34.13 6.64 -19.97
N ALA A 73 33.97 7.36 -18.87
CA ALA A 73 35.00 7.52 -17.86
C ALA A 73 35.29 6.19 -17.14
N ASP A 74 34.25 5.43 -16.80
CA ASP A 74 34.38 4.11 -16.15
C ASP A 74 35.10 3.08 -17.03
N ARG A 75 34.77 3.02 -18.34
CA ARG A 75 35.44 2.12 -19.29
C ARG A 75 36.90 2.45 -19.61
N ARG A 76 37.37 3.65 -19.26
CA ARG A 76 38.76 4.09 -19.46
C ARG A 76 39.66 3.75 -18.27
N ARG A 77 39.11 3.13 -17.24
CA ARG A 77 39.80 2.71 -16.02
C ARG A 77 40.20 1.24 -16.09
#